data_AF-A0AA35L6L3-F1
#
_entry.id   AF-A0AA35L6L3-F1
#
_cell.length_a   1.000
_cell.length_b   1.000
_cell.length_c   1.000
_cell.angle_alpha   90.00
_cell.angle_beta   90.00
_cell.angle_gamma   90.00
#
_symmetry.space_group_name_H-M   'P 1'
#
loop_
_entity.id
_entity.type
_entity.pdbx_description
1 polymer ?
#
loop_
_entity_poly.entity_id
_entity_poly.type
_entity_poly.pdbx_seq_one_letter_code
_entity_poly.pdbx_strand_id
1 'polypeptide(L)'
;MTDLAPLETLQNQFLRRLLMLPLCVSNAAMRLELKIASLETCLWKQVFNYWLSLWHRLPDHYLAQCLWRDEFSSLWTSRIHAKLLSYGITPMEARTPDQTTAQRLIRQRLDDIDLQRNYMLGGGVCSPQNIGITLTYCVPSYLSSLSTVAHRLAFTKARFNVFPPMP
;
A
#
# COMPACT_ATOMS: atom_id res chain seq x y z
N MET A 1 -12.29 -3.67 -13.23
CA MET A 1 -10.87 -3.96 -12.94
C MET A 1 -10.76 -5.46 -12.85
N THR A 2 -9.72 -6.02 -13.46
CA THR A 2 -9.33 -7.42 -13.32
C THR A 2 -9.17 -7.78 -11.85
N ASP A 3 -9.54 -9.00 -11.48
CA ASP A 3 -9.29 -9.54 -10.16
C ASP A 3 -7.78 -9.52 -9.89
N LEU A 4 -7.35 -8.80 -8.85
CA LEU A 4 -5.95 -8.66 -8.46
C LEU A 4 -5.51 -9.77 -7.51
N ALA A 5 -6.45 -10.58 -6.99
CA ALA A 5 -6.16 -11.63 -6.03
C ALA A 5 -5.10 -12.65 -6.51
N PRO A 6 -5.08 -13.07 -7.80
CA PRO A 6 -4.03 -13.98 -8.29
C PRO A 6 -2.63 -13.38 -8.21
N LEU A 7 -2.48 -12.11 -8.60
CA LEU A 7 -1.19 -11.42 -8.59
C LEU A 7 -0.72 -11.14 -7.17
N GLU A 8 -1.66 -10.77 -6.28
CA GLU A 8 -1.36 -10.55 -4.87
C GLU A 8 -0.94 -11.87 -4.20
N THR A 9 -1.58 -12.97 -4.55
CA THR A 9 -1.20 -14.31 -4.08
C THR A 9 0.23 -14.65 -4.50
N LEU A 10 0.58 -14.42 -5.77
CA LEU A 10 1.93 -14.66 -6.30
C LEU A 10 2.98 -13.82 -5.56
N GLN A 11 2.73 -12.52 -5.37
CA GLN A 11 3.63 -11.64 -4.62
C GLN A 11 3.84 -12.16 -3.19
N ASN A 12 2.76 -12.54 -2.50
CA ASN A 12 2.88 -13.03 -1.13
C ASN A 12 3.59 -14.39 -1.04
N GLN A 13 3.41 -15.27 -2.03
CA GLN A 13 4.17 -16.53 -2.12
C GLN A 13 5.66 -16.27 -2.33
N PHE A 14 6.01 -15.33 -3.21
CA PHE A 14 7.39 -14.91 -3.43
C PHE A 14 8.02 -14.37 -2.15
N LEU A 15 7.35 -13.43 -1.47
CA LEU A 15 7.84 -12.85 -0.20
C LEU A 15 8.01 -13.91 0.89
N ARG A 16 7.04 -14.84 1.02
CA ARG A 16 7.13 -15.94 2.00
C ARG A 16 8.35 -16.81 1.75
N ARG A 17 8.61 -17.17 0.49
CA ARG A 17 9.79 -17.96 0.11
C ARG A 17 11.08 -17.18 0.36
N LEU A 18 11.13 -15.91 -0.01
CA LEU A 18 12.30 -15.05 0.20
C LEU A 18 12.68 -14.96 1.69
N LEU A 19 11.69 -14.86 2.57
CA LEU A 19 11.89 -14.75 4.03
C LEU A 19 11.92 -16.10 4.76
N MET A 20 11.74 -17.22 4.05
CA MET A 20 11.67 -18.56 4.65
C MET A 20 10.64 -18.66 5.79
N LEU A 21 9.47 -18.05 5.61
CA LEU A 21 8.41 -18.00 6.62
C LEU A 21 7.39 -19.14 6.46
N PRO A 22 6.83 -19.66 7.57
CA PRO A 22 5.79 -20.68 7.53
C PRO A 22 4.44 -20.10 7.11
N LEU A 23 3.49 -21.00 6.82
CA LEU A 23 2.12 -20.63 6.43
C LEU A 23 1.32 -19.97 7.56
N CYS A 24 1.72 -20.15 8.83
CA CYS A 24 1.05 -19.50 9.97
C CYS A 24 1.23 -17.98 9.97
N VAL A 25 2.25 -17.44 9.28
CA VAL A 25 2.43 -16.00 9.13
C VAL A 25 1.48 -15.47 8.07
N SER A 26 0.59 -14.56 8.47
CA SER A 26 -0.36 -13.94 7.57
C SER A 26 0.36 -13.04 6.55
N ASN A 27 -0.21 -12.96 5.33
CA ASN A 27 0.34 -12.12 4.27
C ASN A 27 0.39 -10.63 4.68
N ALA A 28 -0.63 -10.18 5.42
CA ALA A 28 -0.70 -8.83 5.96
C ALA A 28 0.44 -8.57 6.97
N ALA A 29 0.74 -9.52 7.86
CA ALA A 29 1.85 -9.39 8.80
C ALA A 29 3.21 -9.28 8.08
N MET A 30 3.43 -10.08 7.03
CA MET A 30 4.64 -9.98 6.19
C MET A 30 4.76 -8.59 5.54
N ARG A 31 3.67 -8.07 4.98
CA ARG A 31 3.64 -6.74 4.36
C ARG A 31 3.91 -5.62 5.36
N LEU A 32 3.34 -5.70 6.57
CA LEU A 32 3.59 -4.72 7.64
C LEU A 32 5.05 -4.69 8.07
N GLU A 33 5.69 -5.86 8.20
CA GLU A 33 7.10 -5.96 8.58
C GLU A 33 8.01 -5.42 7.48
N LEU A 34 7.73 -5.76 6.22
CA LEU A 34 8.54 -5.34 5.08
C LEU A 34 8.25 -3.91 4.58
N LYS A 35 7.19 -3.26 5.08
CA LYS A 35 6.68 -1.98 4.58
C LYS A 35 6.36 -2.00 3.09
N ILE A 36 5.74 -3.10 2.65
CA ILE A 36 5.29 -3.28 1.28
C ILE A 36 3.79 -3.02 1.23
N ALA A 37 3.37 -2.05 0.41
CA ALA A 37 1.97 -1.78 0.16
C ALA A 37 1.30 -2.92 -0.64
N SER A 38 -0.01 -3.11 -0.47
CA SER A 38 -0.76 -4.02 -1.33
C SER A 38 -0.69 -3.60 -2.81
N LEU A 39 -0.89 -4.56 -3.72
CA LEU A 39 -0.92 -4.27 -5.16
C LEU A 39 -2.05 -3.32 -5.53
N GLU A 40 -3.22 -3.46 -4.89
CA GLU A 40 -4.34 -2.54 -5.06
C GLU A 40 -3.88 -1.10 -4.77
N THR A 41 -3.23 -0.88 -3.64
CA THR A 41 -2.70 0.43 -3.24
C THR A 41 -1.66 0.97 -4.23
N CYS A 42 -0.71 0.13 -4.65
CA CYS A 42 0.29 0.50 -5.66
C CYS A 42 -0.35 0.91 -7.00
N LEU A 43 -1.35 0.17 -7.47
CA LEU A 43 -2.06 0.48 -8.71
C LEU A 43 -2.84 1.79 -8.61
N TRP A 44 -3.58 1.99 -7.51
CA TRP A 44 -4.32 3.23 -7.32
C TRP A 44 -3.41 4.46 -7.21
N LYS A 45 -2.25 4.34 -6.57
CA LYS A 45 -1.23 5.41 -6.62
C LYS A 45 -0.86 5.77 -8.05
N GLN A 46 -0.62 4.79 -8.92
CA GLN A 46 -0.28 5.06 -10.33
C GLN A 46 -1.46 5.66 -11.10
N VAL A 47 -2.67 5.12 -10.91
CA VAL A 47 -3.88 5.65 -11.54
C VAL A 47 -4.12 7.10 -11.16
N PHE A 48 -4.05 7.45 -9.87
CA PHE A 48 -4.23 8.83 -9.43
C PHE A 48 -3.08 9.74 -9.85
N ASN A 49 -1.83 9.28 -9.85
CA ASN A 49 -0.70 10.07 -10.36
C ASN A 49 -0.90 10.42 -11.84
N TYR A 50 -1.29 9.42 -12.65
CA TYR A 50 -1.55 9.61 -14.07
C TYR A 50 -2.73 10.55 -14.29
N TRP A 51 -3.84 10.31 -13.59
CA TRP A 51 -5.02 11.17 -13.63
C TRP A 51 -4.69 12.62 -13.25
N LEU A 52 -4.00 12.86 -12.14
CA LEU A 52 -3.56 14.22 -11.76
C LEU A 52 -2.64 14.86 -12.81
N SER A 53 -1.76 14.09 -13.43
CA SER A 53 -0.86 14.60 -14.48
C SER A 53 -1.61 15.02 -15.74
N LEU A 54 -2.70 14.32 -16.09
CA LEU A 54 -3.54 14.71 -17.22
C LEU A 54 -4.21 16.06 -16.97
N TRP A 55 -4.69 16.31 -15.75
CA TRP A 55 -5.33 17.57 -15.40
C TRP A 55 -4.37 18.76 -15.44
N HIS A 56 -3.14 18.58 -14.94
CA HIS A 56 -2.14 19.66 -14.93
C HIS A 56 -1.52 19.94 -16.30
N ARG A 57 -1.62 18.99 -17.25
CA ARG A 57 -1.21 19.19 -18.64
C ARG A 57 -2.24 19.96 -19.47
N LEU A 58 -3.45 20.17 -18.96
CA LEU A 58 -4.43 20.99 -19.65
C LEU A 58 -4.00 22.46 -19.58
N PRO A 59 -3.86 23.14 -20.74
CA PRO A 59 -3.33 24.49 -20.81
C PRO A 59 -4.23 25.52 -20.14
N ASP A 60 -5.52 25.20 -19.94
CA ASP A 60 -6.50 26.09 -19.36
C ASP A 60 -7.17 25.47 -18.14
N HIS A 61 -6.89 26.05 -16.97
CA HIS A 61 -7.51 25.63 -15.71
C HIS A 61 -9.03 25.81 -15.75
N TYR A 62 -9.53 26.73 -16.57
CA TYR A 62 -10.95 26.95 -16.78
C TYR A 62 -11.59 25.80 -17.56
N LEU A 63 -10.95 25.27 -18.61
CA LEU A 63 -11.44 24.09 -19.34
C LEU A 63 -11.52 22.86 -18.43
N ALA A 64 -10.54 22.68 -17.53
CA ALA A 64 -10.60 21.63 -16.52
C ALA A 64 -11.74 21.84 -15.49
N GLN A 65 -12.14 23.09 -15.21
CA GLN A 65 -13.32 23.40 -14.39
C GLN A 65 -14.62 23.09 -15.13
N CYS A 66 -14.70 23.40 -16.43
CA CYS A 66 -15.86 23.12 -17.27
C CYS A 66 -16.06 21.61 -17.45
N LEU A 67 -15.02 20.86 -17.81
CA LEU A 67 -15.07 19.39 -17.95
C LEU A 67 -15.50 18.67 -16.66
N TRP A 68 -15.27 19.28 -15.51
CA TRP A 68 -15.67 18.73 -14.23
C TRP A 68 -17.14 19.00 -13.89
N ARG A 69 -17.64 20.15 -14.30
CA ARG A 69 -19.05 20.56 -14.11
C ARG A 69 -19.98 20.04 -15.20
N ASP A 70 -19.41 19.44 -16.23
CA ASP A 70 -20.14 18.78 -17.30
C ASP A 70 -20.92 17.57 -16.75
N GLU A 71 -22.14 17.39 -17.23
CA GLU A 71 -22.95 16.21 -16.94
C GLU A 71 -22.37 14.95 -17.58
N PHE A 72 -21.56 15.12 -18.63
CA PHE A 72 -20.84 14.03 -19.28
C PHE A 72 -19.64 13.59 -18.45
N SER A 73 -19.85 12.66 -17.51
CA SER A 73 -18.76 11.96 -16.84
C SER A 73 -18.36 10.71 -17.62
N SER A 74 -17.11 10.66 -18.10
CA SER A 74 -16.58 9.41 -18.67
C SER A 74 -16.64 8.32 -17.60
N LEU A 75 -16.96 7.07 -17.99
CA LEU A 75 -16.97 5.92 -17.08
C LEU A 75 -15.67 5.78 -16.27
N TRP A 76 -14.55 6.22 -16.83
CA TRP A 76 -13.26 6.23 -16.16
C TRP A 76 -13.16 7.32 -15.08
N THR A 77 -13.60 8.54 -15.40
CA THR A 77 -13.67 9.68 -14.48
C THR A 77 -14.58 9.38 -13.29
N SER A 78 -15.80 8.86 -13.54
CA SER A 78 -16.75 8.53 -12.46
C SER A 78 -16.19 7.45 -11.52
N ARG A 79 -15.45 6.47 -12.05
CA ARG A 79 -14.77 5.44 -11.24
C ARG A 79 -13.67 6.02 -10.36
N ILE A 80 -12.86 6.94 -10.88
CA ILE A 80 -11.84 7.62 -10.11
C ILE A 80 -12.46 8.45 -9.00
N HIS A 81 -13.55 9.17 -9.28
CA HIS A 81 -14.25 9.96 -8.26
C HIS A 81 -14.85 9.07 -7.18
N ALA A 82 -15.52 7.99 -7.57
CA ALA A 82 -16.07 7.02 -6.63
C ALA A 82 -14.96 6.43 -5.74
N LYS A 83 -13.78 6.15 -6.31
CA LYS A 83 -12.66 5.63 -5.53
C LYS A 83 -12.04 6.69 -4.60
N LEU A 84 -11.87 7.93 -5.03
CA LEU A 84 -11.42 9.04 -4.17
C LEU A 84 -12.37 9.22 -2.99
N LEU A 85 -13.68 9.23 -3.24
CA LEU A 85 -14.70 9.30 -2.21
C LEU A 85 -14.62 8.11 -1.24
N SER A 86 -14.37 6.90 -1.75
CA SER A 86 -14.16 5.71 -0.90
C SER A 86 -12.94 5.82 0.02
N TYR A 87 -11.97 6.68 -0.33
CA TYR A 87 -10.80 6.99 0.49
C TYR A 87 -10.99 8.25 1.35
N GLY A 88 -12.20 8.82 1.38
CA GLY A 88 -12.52 10.03 2.13
C GLY A 88 -11.87 11.29 1.58
N ILE A 89 -11.43 11.28 0.31
CA ILE A 89 -10.87 12.44 -0.37
C ILE A 89 -11.96 13.03 -1.25
N THR A 90 -12.34 14.27 -0.98
CA THR A 90 -13.26 14.94 -1.89
C THR A 90 -12.52 15.30 -3.17
N PRO A 91 -13.17 15.24 -4.34
CA PRO A 91 -12.49 15.64 -5.56
C PRO A 91 -12.04 17.12 -5.58
N MET A 92 -12.65 17.96 -4.75
CA MET A 92 -12.21 19.34 -4.52
C MET A 92 -10.90 19.42 -3.73
N GLU A 93 -10.70 18.56 -2.73
CA GLU A 93 -9.41 18.44 -2.02
C GLU A 93 -8.30 17.91 -2.93
N ALA A 94 -8.63 17.03 -3.87
CA ALA A 94 -7.69 16.57 -4.89
C ALA A 94 -7.31 17.69 -5.90
N ARG A 95 -8.03 18.83 -5.89
CA ARG A 95 -7.88 19.97 -6.78
C ARG A 95 -7.01 21.09 -6.21
N THR A 96 -6.08 20.77 -5.31
CA THR A 96 -5.08 21.77 -4.88
C THR A 96 -4.34 22.32 -6.10
N PRO A 97 -3.99 23.63 -6.12
CA PRO A 97 -3.35 24.27 -7.28
C PRO A 97 -1.95 23.72 -7.57
N ASP A 98 -1.36 22.99 -6.63
CA ASP A 98 -0.07 22.32 -6.79
C ASP A 98 -0.28 20.80 -6.91
N GLN A 99 0.09 20.25 -8.07
CA GLN A 99 0.10 18.82 -8.37
C GLN A 99 0.83 18.02 -7.30
N THR A 100 1.93 18.54 -6.78
CA THR A 100 2.78 17.86 -5.81
C THR A 100 2.05 17.66 -4.49
N THR A 101 1.33 18.70 -4.05
CA THR A 101 0.51 18.68 -2.85
C THR A 101 -0.66 17.71 -2.98
N ALA A 102 -1.38 17.73 -4.11
CA ALA A 102 -2.46 16.77 -4.39
C ALA A 102 -1.95 15.31 -4.39
N GLN A 103 -0.83 15.05 -5.07
CA GLN A 103 -0.22 13.73 -5.11
C GLN A 103 0.19 13.24 -3.71
N ARG A 104 0.79 14.12 -2.91
CA ARG A 104 1.19 13.78 -1.53
C ARG A 104 -0.01 13.43 -0.67
N LEU A 105 -1.09 14.23 -0.71
CA LEU A 105 -2.31 13.99 0.06
C LEU A 105 -2.94 12.64 -0.29
N ILE A 106 -3.12 12.37 -1.59
CA ILE A 106 -3.71 11.10 -2.06
C ILE A 106 -2.84 9.92 -1.68
N ARG A 107 -1.51 10.01 -1.87
CA ARG A 107 -0.58 8.93 -1.53
C ARG A 107 -0.58 8.64 -0.03
N GLN A 108 -0.54 9.67 0.81
CA GLN A 108 -0.57 9.51 2.26
C GLN A 108 -1.86 8.81 2.71
N ARG A 109 -3.02 9.24 2.20
CA ARG A 109 -4.29 8.59 2.52
C ARG A 109 -4.35 7.12 2.09
N LEU A 110 -3.83 6.82 0.90
CA LEU A 110 -3.73 5.44 0.43
C LEU A 110 -2.84 4.59 1.34
N ASP A 111 -1.70 5.14 1.76
CA ASP A 111 -0.78 4.46 2.68
C ASP A 111 -1.42 4.24 4.06
N ASP A 112 -2.12 5.24 4.60
CA ASP A 112 -2.80 5.13 5.89
C ASP A 112 -3.88 4.02 5.87
N ILE A 113 -4.68 3.97 4.81
CA ILE A 113 -5.75 2.97 4.66
C ILE A 113 -5.17 1.56 4.47
N ASP A 114 -4.13 1.43 3.65
CA ASP A 114 -3.45 0.15 3.45
C ASP A 114 -2.80 -0.33 4.75
N LEU A 115 -2.15 0.59 5.48
CA LEU A 115 -1.55 0.32 6.78
C LEU A 115 -2.61 -0.15 7.78
N GLN A 116 -3.72 0.57 7.91
CA GLN A 116 -4.82 0.20 8.81
C GLN A 116 -5.40 -1.18 8.46
N ARG A 117 -5.63 -1.44 7.17
CA ARG A 117 -6.13 -2.74 6.69
C ARG A 117 -5.15 -3.87 7.03
N ASN A 118 -3.86 -3.68 6.74
CA ASN A 118 -2.86 -4.69 7.06
C ASN A 118 -2.72 -4.86 8.58
N TYR A 119 -2.83 -3.80 9.39
CA TYR A 119 -2.83 -3.90 10.85
C TYR A 119 -3.97 -4.79 11.36
N MET A 120 -5.19 -4.57 10.89
CA MET A 120 -6.36 -5.38 11.29
C MET A 120 -6.21 -6.86 10.89
N LEU A 121 -5.63 -7.14 9.72
CA LEU A 121 -5.48 -8.51 9.20
C LEU A 121 -4.14 -9.17 9.59
N GLY A 122 -3.21 -8.41 10.14
CA GLY A 122 -1.82 -8.78 10.40
C GLY A 122 -1.56 -9.35 11.79
N GLY A 123 -2.60 -9.49 12.61
CA GLY A 123 -2.50 -10.10 13.94
C GLY A 123 -2.40 -11.63 13.90
N GLY A 124 -2.43 -12.24 15.09
CA GLY A 124 -2.39 -13.69 15.29
C GLY A 124 -1.08 -14.21 15.87
N VAL A 125 -1.01 -15.50 16.20
CA VAL A 125 0.09 -16.12 16.96
C VAL A 125 1.46 -15.90 16.32
N CYS A 126 1.54 -16.00 14.99
CA CYS A 126 2.77 -15.78 14.21
C CYS A 126 2.85 -14.34 13.67
N SER A 127 2.75 -13.34 14.55
CA SER A 127 2.82 -11.92 14.18
C SER A 127 3.68 -11.10 15.15
N PRO A 128 4.31 -10.00 14.68
CA PRO A 128 5.01 -9.08 15.58
C PRO A 128 4.06 -8.43 16.59
N GLN A 129 2.80 -8.22 16.21
CA GLN A 129 1.78 -7.63 17.09
C GLN A 129 1.52 -8.51 18.32
N ASN A 130 1.53 -9.84 18.16
CA ASN A 130 1.28 -10.78 19.24
C ASN A 130 2.37 -10.80 20.33
N ILE A 131 3.59 -10.43 19.97
CA ILE A 131 4.72 -10.31 20.92
C ILE A 131 4.94 -8.85 21.37
N GLY A 132 3.95 -7.97 21.16
CA GLY A 132 3.98 -6.58 21.62
C GLY A 132 4.91 -5.66 20.82
N ILE A 133 5.35 -6.06 19.62
CA ILE A 133 6.15 -5.20 18.76
C ILE A 133 5.23 -4.21 18.04
N THR A 134 5.35 -2.94 18.40
CA THR A 134 4.77 -1.85 17.62
C THR A 134 5.49 -1.74 16.29
N LEU A 135 4.77 -1.97 15.20
CA LEU A 135 5.33 -1.85 13.85
C LEU A 135 5.51 -0.35 13.54
N THR A 136 6.76 0.10 13.53
CA THR A 136 7.12 1.49 13.21
C THR A 136 6.82 1.83 11.77
N TYR A 137 6.86 3.11 11.36
CA TYR A 137 6.66 3.49 9.95
C TYR A 137 7.84 3.10 9.04
N CYS A 138 9.00 2.78 9.61
CA CYS A 138 10.21 2.47 8.86
C CYS A 138 10.41 0.97 8.67
N VAL A 139 11.13 0.60 7.61
CA VAL A 139 11.61 -0.77 7.42
C VAL A 139 12.52 -1.13 8.61
N PRO A 140 12.36 -2.30 9.23
CA PRO A 140 13.22 -2.75 10.32
C PRO A 140 14.70 -2.71 9.93
N SER A 141 15.51 -2.04 10.75
CA SER A 141 16.93 -1.80 10.44
C SER A 141 17.73 -3.07 10.23
N TYR A 142 17.38 -4.17 10.90
CA TYR A 142 18.07 -5.46 10.75
C TYR A 142 18.04 -5.99 9.31
N LEU A 143 17.05 -5.59 8.50
CA LEU A 143 16.96 -6.01 7.09
C LEU A 143 18.06 -5.39 6.24
N SER A 144 18.59 -4.22 6.62
CA SER A 144 19.68 -3.54 5.91
C SER A 144 21.02 -3.56 6.66
N SER A 145 21.00 -3.60 8.00
CA SER A 145 22.21 -3.49 8.82
C SER A 145 22.97 -4.80 8.99
N LEU A 146 22.29 -5.94 8.95
CA LEU A 146 22.93 -7.26 9.03
C LEU A 146 23.43 -7.65 7.65
N SER A 147 24.73 -7.90 7.49
CA SER A 147 25.34 -8.32 6.22
C SER A 147 25.01 -9.77 5.86
N THR A 148 24.95 -10.66 6.85
CA THR A 148 24.68 -12.09 6.67
C THR A 148 23.19 -12.38 6.49
N VAL A 149 22.83 -13.08 5.40
CA VAL A 149 21.44 -13.49 5.11
C VAL A 149 20.85 -14.33 6.24
N ALA A 150 21.61 -15.28 6.79
CA ALA A 150 21.16 -16.16 7.87
C ALA A 150 20.72 -15.38 9.11
N HIS A 151 21.45 -14.32 9.48
CA HIS A 151 21.09 -13.46 10.61
C HIS A 151 19.80 -12.70 10.32
N ARG A 152 19.65 -12.12 9.11
CA ARG A 152 18.39 -11.47 8.72
C ARG A 152 17.19 -12.41 8.83
N LEU A 153 17.32 -13.64 8.34
CA LEU A 153 16.26 -14.64 8.40
C LEU A 153 15.95 -15.06 9.85
N ALA A 154 16.96 -15.24 10.69
CA ALA A 154 16.76 -15.57 12.11
C ALA A 154 16.00 -14.46 12.85
N PHE A 155 16.39 -13.19 12.65
CA PHE A 155 15.69 -12.04 13.22
C PHE A 155 14.26 -11.90 12.68
N THR A 156 14.07 -12.11 11.37
CA THR A 156 12.73 -12.09 10.76
C THR A 156 11.84 -13.12 11.42
N LYS A 157 12.28 -14.38 11.50
CA LYS A 157 11.54 -15.49 12.13
C LYS A 157 11.22 -15.21 13.59
N ALA A 158 12.18 -14.73 14.37
CA ALA A 158 11.97 -14.35 15.77
C ALA A 158 10.89 -13.28 15.92
N ARG A 159 10.87 -12.25 15.06
CA ARG A 159 9.84 -11.20 15.07
C ARG A 159 8.45 -11.69 14.70
N PHE A 160 8.35 -12.77 13.93
CA PHE A 160 7.09 -13.45 13.66
C PHE A 160 6.73 -14.52 14.69
N ASN A 161 7.46 -14.62 15.81
CA ASN A 161 7.29 -15.69 16.80
C ASN A 161 7.39 -17.10 16.16
N VAL A 162 8.27 -17.23 15.17
CA VAL A 162 8.57 -18.50 14.49
C VAL A 162 9.94 -18.96 14.95
N PHE A 163 10.00 -20.10 15.65
CA PHE A 163 11.28 -20.73 15.92
C PHE A 163 11.82 -21.39 14.64
N PRO A 164 13.14 -21.35 14.39
CA PRO A 164 13.71 -22.24 13.38
C PRO A 164 13.38 -23.69 13.76
N PRO A 165 13.09 -24.57 12.79
CA PRO A 165 13.11 -26.00 13.09
C PRO A 165 14.48 -26.32 13.69
N MET A 166 14.52 -27.06 14.79
CA MET A 166 15.78 -27.54 15.34
C MET A 166 16.53 -28.33 14.25
N PRO A 167 17.87 -28.22 14.19
CA PRO A 167 18.69 -28.97 13.24
C PRO A 167 18.53 -30.48 13.40
#